data_AF-A0A1Y0RI71-F1
#
_entry.id   AF-A0A1Y0RI71-F1
#
_cell.length_a   1.000
_cell.length_b   1.000
_cell.length_c   1.000
_cell.angle_alpha   90.00
_cell.angle_beta   90.00
_cell.angle_gamma   90.00
#
_symmetry.space_group_name_H-M   'P 1'
#
loop_
_entity.id
_entity.type
_entity.pdbx_description
1 polymer ?
#
loop_
_entity_poly.entity_id
_entity_poly.type
_entity_poly.pdbx_seq_one_letter_code
_entity_poly.pdbx_strand_id
1 'polypeptide(L)'
;MYGENGQLNRIVHIQEHLGRFFDKSASLEPSKISGNWIGKKLSMAPDLSVSPEEETQIFFDHISSGHHKLISLPGGMILMLPENVNVDQPIQIAALQRTADDQLKYLAAHYTAVGAFALLISATLQQKI
;
A
#
# COMPACT_ATOMS: atom_id res chain seq x y z
N MET A 1 -8.22 9.85 -3.49
CA MET A 1 -9.42 10.20 -4.26
C MET A 1 -8.99 10.76 -5.59
N TYR A 2 -9.37 10.07 -6.66
CA TYR A 2 -9.11 10.49 -8.03
C TYR A 2 -10.29 11.31 -8.56
N GLY A 3 -10.01 12.33 -9.36
CA GLY A 3 -11.03 13.10 -10.09
C GLY A 3 -11.50 12.37 -11.34
N GLU A 4 -12.51 12.90 -12.00
CA GLU A 4 -13.05 12.36 -13.27
C GLU A 4 -12.02 12.34 -14.41
N ASN A 5 -10.98 13.18 -14.31
CA ASN A 5 -9.86 13.21 -15.24
C ASN A 5 -8.79 12.14 -14.96
N GLY A 6 -9.06 11.19 -14.03
CA GLY A 6 -8.12 10.14 -13.65
C GLY A 6 -6.97 10.61 -12.77
N GLN A 7 -6.88 11.90 -12.42
CA GLN A 7 -5.77 12.44 -11.62
C GLN A 7 -6.08 12.44 -10.14
N LEU A 8 -5.03 12.25 -9.32
CA LEU A 8 -5.15 12.33 -7.87
C LEU A 8 -5.51 13.76 -7.44
N ASN A 9 -6.71 13.95 -6.91
CA ASN A 9 -7.20 15.25 -6.43
C ASN A 9 -6.94 15.43 -4.93
N ARG A 10 -7.25 14.41 -4.12
CA ARG A 10 -7.21 14.50 -2.66
C ARG A 10 -6.78 13.21 -2.01
N ILE A 11 -6.03 13.33 -0.91
CA ILE A 11 -5.77 12.26 0.05
C ILE A 11 -6.47 12.65 1.36
N VAL A 12 -7.18 11.69 1.97
CA VAL A 12 -7.71 11.82 3.31
C VAL A 12 -6.97 10.82 4.18
N HIS A 13 -6.33 11.32 5.23
CA HIS A 13 -5.55 10.52 6.17
C HIS A 13 -6.19 10.65 7.55
N ILE A 14 -6.70 9.54 8.06
CA ILE A 14 -7.34 9.45 9.37
C ILE A 14 -6.39 8.70 10.31
N GLN A 15 -6.03 9.33 11.43
CA GLN A 15 -5.23 8.72 12.49
C GLN A 15 -6.10 8.57 13.73
N GLU A 16 -6.31 7.34 14.17
CA GLU A 16 -7.14 7.01 15.32
C GLU A 16 -6.31 6.28 16.37
N HIS A 17 -6.52 6.65 17.63
CA HIS A 17 -5.84 6.06 18.77
C HIS A 17 -6.83 5.79 19.89
N LEU A 18 -6.69 4.63 20.53
CA LEU A 18 -7.41 4.30 21.76
C LEU A 18 -6.59 4.81 22.96
N GLY A 19 -7.06 5.87 23.63
CA GLY A 19 -6.46 6.38 24.88
C GLY A 19 -5.57 7.62 24.73
N ARG A 20 -4.53 7.74 25.57
CA ARG A 20 -3.62 8.90 25.61
C ARG A 20 -2.37 8.66 24.75
N PHE A 21 -1.97 9.71 24.03
CA PHE A 21 -1.03 9.67 22.92
C PHE A 21 0.44 9.83 23.36
N PHE A 22 1.35 9.10 22.71
CA PHE A 22 2.78 9.42 22.70
C PHE A 22 3.19 9.74 21.27
N ASP A 23 3.45 11.02 21.07
CA ASP A 23 3.69 11.66 19.78
C ASP A 23 5.11 11.34 19.31
N LYS A 24 5.30 10.19 18.65
CA LYS A 24 6.55 9.87 17.93
C LYS A 24 6.31 8.79 16.90
N SER A 25 5.56 9.12 15.85
CA SER A 25 5.62 8.30 14.64
C SER A 25 6.92 8.56 13.91
N ALA A 26 7.74 7.54 13.72
CA ALA A 26 8.94 7.64 12.88
C ALA A 26 8.56 8.03 11.44
N SER A 27 9.29 8.97 10.83
CA SER A 27 9.09 9.28 9.40
C SER A 27 9.56 8.10 8.54
N LEU A 28 8.74 7.72 7.56
CA LEU A 28 9.08 6.74 6.54
C LEU A 28 9.29 7.47 5.20
N GLU A 29 10.52 7.42 4.71
CA GLU A 29 10.89 8.00 3.42
C GLU A 29 10.85 6.93 2.33
N PRO A 30 10.53 7.28 1.07
CA PRO A 30 10.48 6.31 -0.04
C PRO A 30 11.81 5.58 -0.26
N SER A 31 12.94 6.22 0.01
CA SER A 31 14.27 5.60 -0.07
C SER A 31 14.50 4.49 0.96
N LYS A 32 13.69 4.41 2.02
CA LYS A 32 13.81 3.40 3.07
C LYS A 32 12.99 2.14 2.83
N ILE A 33 12.15 2.13 1.79
CA ILE A 33 11.37 0.95 1.40
C ILE A 33 11.99 0.20 0.21
N SER A 34 13.10 0.69 -0.34
CA SER A 34 13.81 0.02 -1.43
C SER A 34 14.30 -1.37 -1.01
N GLY A 35 14.42 -2.27 -1.99
CA GLY A 35 14.91 -3.62 -1.80
C GLY A 35 13.81 -4.67 -1.66
N ASN A 36 14.23 -5.82 -1.12
CA ASN A 36 13.47 -7.06 -1.12
C ASN A 36 12.81 -7.33 0.25
N TRP A 37 11.50 -7.47 0.23
CA TRP A 37 10.67 -7.67 1.42
C TRP A 37 9.98 -9.01 1.36
N ILE A 38 10.18 -9.85 2.36
CA ILE A 38 9.58 -11.19 2.43
C ILE A 38 8.68 -11.27 3.65
N GLY A 39 7.56 -11.94 3.53
CA GLY A 39 6.73 -12.23 4.69
C GLY A 39 5.51 -13.03 4.32
N LYS A 40 4.39 -12.67 4.93
CA LYS A 40 3.15 -13.39 4.77
C LYS A 40 2.03 -12.46 4.34
N LYS A 41 1.17 -12.94 3.45
CA LYS A 41 -0.02 -12.21 3.02
C LYS A 41 -1.29 -13.01 3.22
N LEU A 42 -2.37 -12.27 3.42
CA LEU A 42 -3.75 -12.70 3.34
C LEU A 42 -4.39 -11.95 2.18
N SER A 43 -5.29 -12.61 1.46
CA SER A 43 -6.03 -12.00 0.37
C SER A 43 -7.53 -12.20 0.58
N MET A 44 -8.31 -11.17 0.29
CA MET A 44 -9.78 -11.19 0.36
C MET A 44 -10.37 -10.82 -1.00
N ALA A 45 -11.25 -11.68 -1.50
CA ALA A 45 -11.98 -11.47 -2.74
C ALA A 45 -13.28 -10.66 -2.54
N PRO A 46 -13.95 -10.21 -3.62
CA PRO A 46 -15.16 -9.39 -3.52
C PRO A 46 -16.35 -10.08 -2.85
N ASP A 47 -16.37 -11.41 -2.86
CA ASP A 47 -17.37 -12.25 -2.18
C ASP A 47 -17.07 -12.44 -0.68
N LEU A 48 -16.08 -11.72 -0.15
CA LEU A 48 -15.58 -11.79 1.22
C LEU A 48 -14.87 -13.10 1.58
N SER A 49 -14.61 -13.97 0.60
CA SER A 49 -13.78 -15.15 0.84
C SER A 49 -12.34 -14.71 1.14
N VAL A 50 -11.78 -15.28 2.21
CA VAL A 50 -10.39 -15.04 2.61
C VAL A 50 -9.58 -16.26 2.25
N SER A 51 -8.55 -16.06 1.44
CA SER A 51 -7.60 -17.11 1.09
C SER A 51 -6.69 -17.42 2.28
N PRO A 52 -6.22 -18.67 2.42
CA PRO A 52 -5.23 -19.02 3.44
C PRO A 52 -4.01 -18.10 3.39
N GLU A 53 -3.38 -17.90 4.55
CA GLU A 53 -2.13 -17.16 4.65
C GLU A 53 -1.04 -17.87 3.83
N GLU A 54 -0.35 -17.12 2.98
CA GLU A 54 0.73 -17.65 2.14
C GLU A 54 1.98 -16.76 2.21
N GLU A 55 3.14 -17.38 1.94
CA GLU A 55 4.39 -16.64 1.82
C GLU A 55 4.35 -15.68 0.62
N THR A 56 4.98 -14.53 0.78
CA THR A 56 5.06 -13.53 -0.27
C THR A 56 6.39 -12.80 -0.25
N GLN A 57 6.75 -12.27 -1.41
CA GLN A 57 7.93 -11.47 -1.62
C GLN A 57 7.55 -10.26 -2.48
N ILE A 58 7.90 -9.06 -2.02
CA ILE A 58 7.61 -7.80 -2.69
C ILE A 58 8.91 -7.04 -2.92
N PHE A 59 9.10 -6.59 -4.15
CA PHE A 59 10.23 -5.75 -4.56
C PHE A 59 9.71 -4.36 -4.92
N PHE A 60 9.97 -3.36 -4.07
CA PHE A 60 9.45 -2.01 -4.28
C PHE A 60 10.25 -1.20 -5.33
N ASP A 61 11.48 -1.62 -5.63
CA ASP A 61 12.36 -0.94 -6.60
C ASP A 61 11.77 -0.90 -8.01
N HIS A 62 10.97 -1.90 -8.38
CA HIS A 62 10.30 -1.95 -9.69
C HIS A 62 8.99 -1.15 -9.72
N ILE A 63 8.42 -0.82 -8.57
CA ILE A 63 7.10 -0.19 -8.52
C ILE A 63 7.21 1.33 -8.72
N SER A 64 8.34 1.93 -8.34
CA SER A 64 8.66 3.32 -8.69
C SER A 64 8.86 3.54 -10.20
N SER A 65 9.24 2.50 -10.95
CA SER A 65 9.34 2.55 -12.42
C SER A 65 8.03 2.31 -13.16
N GLY A 66 6.97 1.86 -12.46
CA GLY A 66 5.72 1.36 -13.06
C GLY A 66 4.54 2.31 -12.96
N HIS A 67 4.73 3.61 -13.24
CA HIS A 67 3.67 4.65 -13.22
C HIS A 67 3.00 4.88 -11.87
N HIS A 68 3.63 4.47 -10.76
CA HIS A 68 3.16 4.75 -9.41
C HIS A 68 3.97 5.87 -8.76
N LYS A 69 3.26 6.86 -8.24
CA LYS A 69 3.81 7.88 -7.36
C LYS A 69 3.83 7.37 -5.92
N LEU A 70 4.96 7.58 -5.25
CA LEU A 70 5.11 7.37 -3.82
C LEU A 70 4.87 8.68 -3.08
N ILE A 71 4.01 8.65 -2.05
CA ILE A 71 3.69 9.83 -1.24
C ILE A 71 3.83 9.47 0.24
N SER A 72 4.81 10.07 0.91
CA SER A 72 4.95 9.94 2.36
C SER A 72 3.87 10.73 3.08
N LEU A 73 3.30 10.10 4.11
CA LEU A 73 2.35 10.69 5.04
C LEU A 73 2.93 10.64 6.46
N PRO A 74 2.42 11.48 7.38
CA PRO A 74 2.69 11.33 8.81
C PRO A 74 2.36 9.90 9.29
N GLY A 75 2.85 9.50 10.46
CA GLY A 75 2.57 8.15 10.97
C GLY A 75 3.48 7.05 10.41
N GLY A 76 4.54 7.42 9.68
CA GLY A 76 5.45 6.44 9.04
C GLY A 76 4.78 5.68 7.90
N MET A 77 3.86 6.35 7.18
CA MET A 77 3.11 5.75 6.08
C MET A 77 3.59 6.24 4.73
N ILE A 78 3.54 5.36 3.74
CA ILE A 78 3.73 5.69 2.32
C ILE A 78 2.51 5.19 1.55
N LEU A 79 1.96 6.05 0.70
CA LEU A 79 1.00 5.64 -0.31
C LEU A 79 1.73 5.36 -1.62
N MET A 80 1.31 4.29 -2.28
CA MET A 80 1.75 3.90 -3.61
C MET A 80 0.54 3.93 -4.53
N LEU A 81 0.51 4.93 -5.39
CA LEU A 81 -0.68 5.37 -6.10
C LEU A 81 -0.36 5.52 -7.59
N PRO A 82 -1.23 5.11 -8.52
CA PRO A 82 -1.02 5.41 -9.93
C PRO A 82 -1.00 6.93 -10.13
N GLU A 83 -0.10 7.41 -10.99
CA GLU A 83 -0.03 8.83 -11.35
C GLU A 83 -1.33 9.30 -12.02
N ASN A 84 -1.89 8.44 -12.85
CA ASN A 84 -3.14 8.66 -13.54
C ASN A 84 -3.92 7.34 -13.65
N VAL A 85 -5.23 7.41 -13.48
CA VAL A 85 -6.14 6.29 -13.67
C VAL A 85 -6.72 6.38 -15.07
N ASN A 86 -6.40 5.39 -15.89
CA ASN A 86 -6.89 5.31 -17.28
C ASN A 86 -8.00 4.28 -17.40
N VAL A 87 -8.88 4.49 -18.37
CA VAL A 87 -9.90 3.51 -18.77
C VAL A 87 -9.20 2.27 -19.34
N ASP A 88 -9.80 1.10 -19.12
CA ASP A 88 -9.33 -0.20 -19.62
C ASP A 88 -7.94 -0.64 -19.09
N GLN A 89 -7.51 -0.08 -17.96
CA GLN A 89 -6.28 -0.48 -17.27
C GLN A 89 -6.59 -0.94 -15.83
N PRO A 90 -6.05 -2.08 -15.38
CA PRO A 90 -6.19 -2.49 -13.99
C PRO A 90 -5.50 -1.48 -13.08
N ILE A 91 -6.06 -1.30 -11.89
CA ILE A 91 -5.59 -0.30 -10.93
C ILE A 91 -5.13 -1.01 -9.67
N GLN A 92 -4.01 -0.57 -9.12
CA GLN A 92 -3.55 -0.96 -7.80
C GLN A 92 -3.35 0.29 -6.96
N ILE A 93 -3.91 0.31 -5.76
CA ILE A 93 -3.68 1.35 -4.76
C ILE A 93 -3.16 0.65 -3.51
N ALA A 94 -2.03 1.11 -2.98
CA ALA A 94 -1.46 0.52 -1.78
C ALA A 94 -1.03 1.56 -0.75
N ALA A 95 -1.04 1.12 0.51
CA ALA A 95 -0.49 1.82 1.64
C ALA A 95 0.51 0.92 2.35
N LEU A 96 1.62 1.52 2.76
CA LEU A 96 2.65 0.89 3.58
C LEU A 96 2.73 1.64 4.89
N GLN A 97 2.92 0.92 5.99
CA GLN A 97 3.24 1.50 7.28
C GLN A 97 4.43 0.78 7.88
N ARG A 98 5.42 1.53 8.34
CA ARG A 98 6.53 0.96 9.10
C ARG A 98 6.10 0.68 10.53
N THR A 99 6.23 -0.57 10.96
CA THR A 99 5.88 -1.01 12.32
C THR A 99 7.11 -1.26 13.19
N ALA A 100 8.24 -1.60 12.57
CA ALA A 100 9.56 -1.69 13.20
C ALA A 100 10.64 -1.32 12.16
N ASP A 101 11.91 -1.27 12.56
CA ASP A 101 12.95 -0.81 11.64
C ASP A 101 13.07 -1.66 10.36
N ASP A 102 12.84 -2.96 10.48
CA ASP A 102 12.90 -3.97 9.44
C ASP A 102 11.53 -4.55 9.08
N GLN A 103 10.42 -3.96 9.56
CA GLN A 103 9.07 -4.48 9.34
C GLN A 103 8.12 -3.47 8.72
N LEU A 104 7.39 -3.93 7.70
CA LEU A 104 6.34 -3.18 7.05
C LEU A 104 5.01 -3.94 7.14
N LYS A 105 3.94 -3.20 7.41
CA LYS A 105 2.59 -3.59 7.02
C LYS A 105 2.30 -3.03 5.64
N TYR A 106 1.71 -3.86 4.79
CA TYR A 106 1.33 -3.52 3.42
C TYR A 106 -0.14 -3.86 3.23
N LEU A 107 -0.90 -2.90 2.71
CA LEU A 107 -2.30 -3.07 2.35
C LEU A 107 -2.49 -2.59 0.92
N ALA A 108 -3.03 -3.44 0.04
CA ALA A 108 -3.28 -3.07 -1.34
C ALA A 108 -4.64 -3.53 -1.84
N ALA A 109 -5.34 -2.62 -2.52
CA ALA A 109 -6.56 -2.91 -3.24
C ALA A 109 -6.26 -2.96 -4.74
N HIS A 110 -6.76 -4.01 -5.39
CA HIS A 110 -6.68 -4.22 -6.83
C HIS A 110 -8.07 -4.09 -7.45
N TYR A 111 -8.10 -3.47 -8.63
CA TYR A 111 -9.30 -3.30 -9.44
C TYR A 111 -9.02 -3.79 -10.87
N THR A 112 -10.04 -4.36 -11.50
CA THR A 112 -9.98 -4.81 -12.90
C THR A 112 -9.92 -3.61 -13.85
N ALA A 113 -9.68 -3.89 -15.14
CA ALA A 113 -9.67 -2.88 -16.21
C ALA A 113 -10.98 -2.07 -16.33
N VAL A 114 -12.10 -2.64 -15.89
CA VAL A 114 -13.42 -1.99 -15.86
C VAL A 114 -13.71 -1.29 -14.52
N GLY A 115 -12.72 -1.20 -13.63
CA GLY A 115 -12.85 -0.54 -12.33
C GLY A 115 -13.57 -1.36 -11.24
N ALA A 116 -13.86 -2.64 -11.49
CA ALA A 116 -14.47 -3.50 -10.47
C ALA A 116 -13.42 -3.92 -9.43
N PHE A 117 -13.79 -3.89 -8.14
CA PHE A 117 -12.94 -4.42 -7.08
C PHE A 117 -12.64 -5.90 -7.33
N ALA A 118 -11.35 -6.27 -7.27
CA ALA A 118 -10.87 -7.60 -7.58
C ALA A 118 -10.28 -8.31 -6.36
N LEU A 119 -9.52 -7.58 -5.53
CA LEU A 119 -8.76 -8.19 -4.44
C LEU A 119 -8.32 -7.14 -3.41
N LEU A 120 -8.35 -7.50 -2.14
CA LEU A 120 -7.63 -6.81 -1.08
C LEU A 120 -6.52 -7.72 -0.55
N ILE A 121 -5.28 -7.22 -0.53
CA ILE A 121 -4.12 -7.92 0.00
C ILE A 121 -3.67 -7.20 1.26
N SER A 122 -3.48 -7.94 2.35
CA SER A 122 -2.83 -7.48 3.57
C SER A 122 -1.59 -8.33 3.82
N ALA A 123 -0.44 -7.72 4.00
CA ALA A 123 0.81 -8.42 4.26
C ALA A 123 1.60 -7.81 5.42
N THR A 124 2.30 -8.68 6.14
CA THR A 124 3.36 -8.29 7.07
C THR A 124 4.68 -8.76 6.49
N LEU A 125 5.61 -7.83 6.31
CA LEU A 125 6.84 -8.04 5.58
C LEU A 125 8.05 -7.71 6.45
N GLN A 126 9.13 -8.43 6.24
CA GLN A 126 10.45 -8.20 6.83
C GLN A 126 11.46 -7.92 5.71
N GLN A 127 12.35 -6.97 5.95
CA GLN A 127 13.42 -6.66 5.00
C GLN A 127 14.44 -7.80 5.01
N LYS A 128 14.71 -8.38 3.85
CA LYS A 128 15.78 -9.36 3.71
C LYS A 128 17.09 -8.63 3.40
N ILE A 129 18.00 -8.63 4.38
CA ILE A 129 19.36 -8.09 4.27
C ILE A 129 20.22 -9.01 3.41
#